data_AF-A0A2G9RYB7-F1
#
_entry.id   AF-A0A2G9RYB7-F1
#
_cell.length_a   1.000
_cell.length_b   1.000
_cell.length_c   1.000
_cell.angle_alpha   90.00
_cell.angle_beta   90.00
_cell.angle_gamma   90.00
#
_symmetry.space_group_name_H-M   'P 1'
#
loop_
_entity.id
_entity.type
_entity.pdbx_description
1 polymer ?
#
loop_
_entity_poly.entity_id
_entity_poly.type
_entity_poly.pdbx_seq_one_letter_code
_entity_poly.pdbx_strand_id
1 'polypeptide(L)'
;MSSLHTVQVKRDYIVSTLARGSVDKYESLVDHLLSQNALNWEEYQSCTLMGQPLCSLVRDLLDNITCKGDAYCKIFLDALQKNETLPHEEQFCFQVPEDRSDSSYYLQCERPRIVQLIHNYIGALLQQLSDCGYISECEINNIQLPIFSPSQKARRLLDLIQLKGNEAARCVLEIIHNLEEGTIAQVTD
;
A
#
# COMPACT_ATOMS: atom_id res chain seq x y z
N MET A 1 0.17 -25.35 -15.95
CA MET A 1 -1.11 -25.10 -15.26
C MET A 1 -1.32 -23.60 -15.17
N SER A 2 -2.54 -23.12 -15.41
CA SER A 2 -2.83 -21.68 -15.37
C SER A 2 -2.88 -21.17 -13.92
N SER A 3 -2.49 -19.92 -13.70
CA SER A 3 -2.53 -19.25 -12.39
C SER A 3 -3.97 -19.09 -11.91
N LEU A 4 -4.90 -18.76 -12.82
CA LEU A 4 -6.34 -18.72 -12.59
C LEU A 4 -6.87 -20.08 -12.09
N HIS A 5 -6.50 -21.17 -12.75
CA HIS A 5 -6.90 -22.51 -12.31
C HIS A 5 -6.37 -22.83 -10.90
N THR A 6 -5.15 -22.41 -10.59
CA THR A 6 -4.54 -22.60 -9.27
C THR A 6 -5.29 -21.84 -8.18
N VAL A 7 -5.63 -20.57 -8.44
CA VAL A 7 -6.41 -19.73 -7.52
C VAL A 7 -7.81 -20.32 -7.31
N GLN A 8 -8.47 -20.78 -8.37
CA GLN A 8 -9.80 -21.39 -8.29
C GLN A 8 -9.79 -22.69 -7.47
N VAL A 9 -8.85 -23.60 -7.73
CA VAL A 9 -8.75 -24.88 -7.02
C VAL A 9 -8.37 -24.67 -5.55
N LYS A 10 -7.50 -23.71 -5.25
CA LYS A 10 -7.03 -23.43 -3.89
C LYS A 10 -7.85 -22.33 -3.19
N ARG A 11 -8.99 -21.92 -3.73
CA ARG A 11 -9.74 -20.74 -3.25
C ARG A 11 -10.06 -20.83 -1.75
N ASP A 12 -10.64 -21.93 -1.30
CA ASP A 12 -11.01 -22.11 0.10
C ASP A 12 -9.80 -22.14 1.03
N TYR A 13 -8.70 -22.75 0.57
CA TYR A 13 -7.43 -22.74 1.29
C TYR A 13 -6.91 -21.30 1.45
N ILE A 14 -6.82 -20.54 0.35
CA ILE A 14 -6.35 -19.14 0.37
C ILE A 14 -7.21 -18.27 1.28
N VAL A 15 -8.55 -18.37 1.16
CA VAL A 15 -9.48 -17.65 2.03
C VAL A 15 -9.26 -18.02 3.49
N SER A 16 -9.11 -19.30 3.80
CA SER A 16 -8.90 -19.75 5.17
C SER A 16 -7.56 -19.26 5.76
N THR A 17 -6.49 -19.27 4.97
CA THR A 17 -5.15 -18.85 5.39
C THR A 17 -5.12 -17.35 5.64
N LEU A 18 -5.62 -16.54 4.69
CA LEU A 18 -5.65 -15.09 4.85
C LEU A 18 -6.63 -14.64 5.93
N ALA A 19 -7.81 -15.28 6.04
CA ALA A 19 -8.79 -14.94 7.07
C ALA A 19 -8.35 -15.30 8.50
N ARG A 20 -7.45 -16.29 8.66
CA ARG A 20 -6.80 -16.61 9.94
C ARG A 20 -5.59 -15.73 10.22
N GLY A 21 -5.09 -15.01 9.22
CA GLY A 21 -3.98 -14.07 9.35
C GLY A 21 -4.39 -12.78 10.07
N SER A 22 -3.44 -11.84 10.15
CA SER A 22 -3.73 -10.49 10.62
C SER A 22 -4.29 -9.62 9.49
N VAL A 23 -5.04 -8.58 9.87
CA VAL A 23 -5.48 -7.54 8.93
C VAL A 23 -4.27 -6.91 8.25
N ASP A 24 -3.15 -6.71 8.97
CA ASP A 24 -1.92 -6.14 8.39
C ASP A 24 -1.34 -6.98 7.24
N LYS A 25 -1.43 -8.32 7.31
CA LYS A 25 -1.00 -9.21 6.23
C LYS A 25 -1.89 -9.08 5.00
N TYR A 26 -3.20 -8.98 5.20
CA TYR A 26 -4.14 -8.71 4.11
C TYR A 26 -3.88 -7.34 3.48
N GLU A 27 -3.71 -6.32 4.32
CA GLU A 27 -3.45 -4.95 3.91
C GLU A 27 -2.12 -4.85 3.13
N SER A 28 -1.06 -5.55 3.57
CA SER A 28 0.20 -5.64 2.83
C SER A 28 0.06 -6.36 1.48
N LEU A 29 -0.74 -7.43 1.41
CA LEU A 29 -1.07 -8.10 0.14
C LEU A 29 -1.76 -7.14 -0.83
N VAL A 30 -2.73 -6.37 -0.34
CA VAL A 30 -3.42 -5.34 -1.11
C VAL A 30 -2.44 -4.29 -1.63
N ASP A 31 -1.48 -3.85 -0.82
CA ASP A 31 -0.45 -2.90 -1.26
C ASP A 31 0.41 -3.43 -2.41
N HIS A 32 0.79 -4.72 -2.36
CA HIS A 32 1.55 -5.36 -3.44
C HIS A 32 0.76 -5.51 -4.73
N LEU A 33 -0.57 -5.62 -4.64
CA LEU A 33 -1.46 -5.65 -5.79
C LEU A 33 -1.63 -4.25 -6.38
N LEU A 34 -1.76 -3.22 -5.53
CA LEU A 34 -1.83 -1.84 -5.96
C LEU A 34 -0.53 -1.43 -6.67
N SER A 35 0.64 -1.75 -6.12
CA SER A 35 1.93 -1.38 -6.72
C SER A 35 2.15 -1.94 -8.13
N GLN A 36 1.53 -3.08 -8.43
CA GLN A 36 1.58 -3.73 -9.74
C GLN A 36 0.38 -3.38 -10.63
N ASN A 37 -0.44 -2.41 -10.23
CA ASN A 37 -1.69 -2.02 -10.91
C ASN A 37 -2.67 -3.18 -11.11
N ALA A 38 -2.59 -4.22 -10.27
CA ALA A 38 -3.50 -5.35 -10.30
C ALA A 38 -4.88 -5.00 -9.72
N LEU A 39 -4.92 -3.99 -8.84
CA LEU A 39 -6.15 -3.36 -8.34
C LEU A 39 -6.13 -1.87 -8.69
N ASN A 40 -7.31 -1.33 -9.01
CA ASN A 40 -7.54 0.10 -9.03
C ASN A 40 -8.14 0.58 -7.69
N TRP A 41 -8.29 1.90 -7.55
CA TRP A 41 -8.82 2.52 -6.35
C TRP A 41 -10.25 2.08 -5.99
N GLU A 42 -11.14 1.95 -6.98
CA GLU A 42 -12.55 1.57 -6.75
C GLU A 42 -12.69 0.13 -6.26
N GLU A 43 -11.90 -0.77 -6.86
CA GLU A 43 -11.83 -2.18 -6.47
C GLU A 43 -11.25 -2.31 -5.07
N TYR A 44 -10.22 -1.53 -4.75
CA TYR A 44 -9.67 -1.44 -3.40
C TYR A 44 -10.71 -0.98 -2.37
N GLN A 45 -11.47 0.08 -2.67
CA GLN A 45 -12.52 0.59 -1.77
C GLN A 45 -13.56 -0.49 -1.49
N SER A 46 -13.92 -1.26 -2.52
CA SER A 46 -14.87 -2.37 -2.40
C SER A 46 -14.32 -3.51 -1.53
N CYS A 47 -13.00 -3.71 -1.54
CA CYS A 47 -12.31 -4.76 -0.76
C CYS A 47 -11.84 -4.29 0.65
N THR A 48 -12.19 -3.07 1.09
CA THR A 48 -11.75 -2.51 2.39
C THR A 48 -12.90 -1.95 3.24
N LEU A 49 -14.13 -2.34 2.94
CA LEU A 49 -15.32 -1.91 3.68
C LEU A 49 -15.24 -2.28 5.17
N MET A 50 -15.20 -1.24 6.01
CA MET A 50 -15.19 -1.33 7.47
C MET A 50 -16.38 -2.17 7.99
N GLY A 51 -16.09 -3.13 8.87
CA GLY A 51 -17.09 -3.99 9.52
C GLY A 51 -17.37 -5.33 8.84
N GLN A 52 -16.77 -5.59 7.67
CA GLN A 52 -16.81 -6.90 7.03
C GLN A 52 -15.82 -7.88 7.69
N PRO A 53 -16.14 -9.18 7.79
CA PRO A 53 -15.17 -10.17 8.22
C PRO A 53 -14.08 -10.34 7.15
N LEU A 54 -12.84 -10.59 7.56
CA LEU A 54 -11.70 -10.72 6.66
C LEU A 54 -11.91 -11.80 5.58
N CYS A 55 -12.65 -12.86 5.89
CA CYS A 55 -12.99 -13.90 4.92
C CYS A 55 -13.90 -13.41 3.79
N SER A 56 -14.74 -12.39 4.00
CA SER A 56 -15.52 -11.76 2.93
C SER A 56 -14.61 -10.90 2.07
N LEU A 57 -13.79 -10.04 2.68
CA LEU A 57 -12.83 -9.18 1.97
C LEU A 57 -11.90 -9.97 1.05
N VAL A 58 -11.37 -11.10 1.54
CA VAL A 58 -10.52 -11.98 0.74
C VAL A 58 -11.28 -12.62 -0.42
N ARG A 59 -12.55 -12.99 -0.23
CA ARG A 59 -13.36 -13.55 -1.33
C ARG A 59 -13.63 -12.51 -2.41
N ASP A 60 -14.02 -11.30 -2.01
CA ASP A 60 -14.27 -10.19 -2.93
C ASP A 60 -13.00 -9.82 -3.71
N LEU A 61 -11.85 -9.81 -3.03
CA LEU A 61 -10.55 -9.63 -3.66
C LEU A 61 -10.26 -10.72 -4.71
N LEU A 62 -10.48 -11.99 -4.37
CA LEU A 62 -10.26 -13.10 -5.29
C LEU A 62 -11.22 -13.05 -6.48
N ASP A 63 -12.48 -12.63 -6.27
CA ASP A 63 -13.45 -12.47 -7.35
C ASP A 63 -13.01 -11.37 -8.32
N ASN A 64 -12.58 -10.22 -7.81
CA ASN A 64 -12.02 -9.15 -8.64
C ASN A 64 -10.82 -9.63 -9.47
N ILE A 65 -9.86 -10.31 -8.84
CA ILE A 65 -8.64 -10.77 -9.50
C ILE A 65 -8.93 -11.86 -10.55
N THR A 66 -9.81 -12.81 -10.23
CA THR A 66 -10.17 -13.89 -11.14
C THR A 66 -10.98 -13.39 -12.33
N CYS A 67 -11.85 -12.39 -12.15
CA CYS A 67 -12.57 -11.73 -13.23
C CYS A 67 -11.63 -11.02 -14.24
N LYS A 68 -10.49 -10.51 -13.79
CA LYS A 68 -9.49 -9.87 -14.66
C LYS A 68 -8.62 -10.86 -15.44
N GLY A 69 -8.57 -12.13 -15.03
CA GLY A 69 -7.93 -13.22 -15.75
C GLY A 69 -6.56 -13.64 -15.22
N ASP A 70 -5.89 -14.50 -15.99
CA ASP A 70 -4.74 -15.30 -15.54
C ASP A 70 -3.53 -14.45 -15.12
N ALA A 71 -3.25 -13.36 -15.82
CA ALA A 71 -2.13 -12.48 -15.51
C ALA A 71 -2.25 -11.85 -14.12
N TYR A 72 -3.46 -11.44 -13.73
CA TYR A 72 -3.73 -10.87 -12.40
C TYR A 72 -3.68 -11.95 -11.31
N CYS A 73 -4.16 -13.16 -11.62
CA CYS A 73 -4.01 -14.31 -10.73
C CYS A 73 -2.53 -14.65 -10.47
N LYS A 74 -1.67 -14.51 -11.48
CA LYS A 74 -0.23 -14.68 -11.32
C LYS A 74 0.37 -13.63 -10.38
N ILE A 75 0.06 -12.35 -10.61
CA ILE A 75 0.50 -11.24 -9.75
C ILE A 75 0.08 -11.47 -8.29
N PHE A 76 -1.15 -11.95 -8.08
CA PHE A 76 -1.66 -12.30 -6.77
C PHE A 76 -0.87 -13.41 -6.09
N LEU A 77 -0.58 -14.51 -6.80
CA LEU A 77 0.20 -15.62 -6.24
C LEU A 77 1.63 -15.19 -5.91
N ASP A 78 2.25 -14.37 -6.76
CA ASP A 78 3.58 -13.82 -6.51
C ASP A 78 3.58 -12.91 -5.26
N ALA A 79 2.53 -12.09 -5.09
CA ALA A 79 2.36 -11.23 -3.91
C ALA A 79 2.04 -12.03 -2.62
N LEU A 80 1.29 -13.13 -2.74
CA LEU A 80 1.02 -14.04 -1.63
C LEU A 80 2.31 -14.70 -1.16
N GLN A 81 3.12 -15.20 -2.09
CA GLN A 81 4.42 -15.81 -1.78
C GLN A 81 5.35 -14.81 -1.09
N LYS A 82 5.44 -13.56 -1.58
CA LYS A 82 6.25 -12.51 -0.95
C LYS A 82 5.81 -12.21 0.48
N ASN A 83 4.49 -12.17 0.75
CA ASN A 83 3.96 -11.98 2.09
C ASN A 83 4.23 -13.15 3.05
N GLU A 84 4.39 -14.36 2.52
CA GLU A 84 4.76 -15.54 3.33
C GLU A 84 6.26 -15.59 3.64
N THR A 85 7.11 -15.08 2.74
CA THR A 85 8.58 -15.19 2.88
C THR A 85 9.27 -13.98 3.51
N LEU A 86 8.62 -12.83 3.66
CA LEU A 86 9.25 -11.64 4.26
C LEU A 86 9.47 -11.85 5.78
N PRO A 87 10.72 -11.91 6.26
CA PRO A 87 11.00 -11.78 7.69
C PRO A 87 10.68 -10.36 8.12
N HIS A 88 10.08 -10.20 9.30
CA HIS A 88 9.60 -8.94 9.86
C HIS A 88 10.67 -7.85 10.12
N GLU A 89 11.92 -8.01 9.68
CA GLU A 89 13.06 -7.22 10.18
C GLU A 89 14.18 -6.97 9.14
N GLU A 90 13.89 -6.93 7.83
CA GLU A 90 14.87 -6.30 6.93
C GLU A 90 14.83 -4.80 7.16
N GLN A 91 15.85 -4.29 7.85
CA GLN A 91 16.12 -2.85 8.02
C GLN A 91 16.03 -2.18 6.66
N PHE A 92 14.95 -1.43 6.48
CA PHE A 92 14.69 -0.68 5.29
C PHE A 92 15.73 0.44 5.19
N CYS A 93 16.44 0.47 4.07
CA CYS A 93 17.29 1.59 3.71
C CYS A 93 16.61 2.25 2.51
N PHE A 94 15.83 3.30 2.77
CA PHE A 94 15.17 4.04 1.69
C PHE A 94 16.20 4.72 0.83
N GLN A 95 16.40 4.20 -0.37
CA GLN A 95 17.24 4.85 -1.36
C GLN A 95 16.35 5.69 -2.26
N VAL A 96 16.32 7.00 -2.00
CA VAL A 96 15.70 7.95 -2.92
C VAL A 96 16.36 7.77 -4.29
N PRO A 97 15.61 7.54 -5.37
CA PRO A 97 16.19 7.35 -6.69
C PRO A 97 17.00 8.59 -7.10
N GLU A 98 18.19 8.36 -7.66
CA GLU A 98 19.07 9.42 -8.16
C GLU A 98 18.41 10.21 -9.31
N ASP A 99 17.68 9.50 -10.18
CA ASP A 99 16.86 10.09 -11.22
C ASP A 99 15.45 10.39 -10.70
N ARG A 100 15.16 11.67 -10.51
CA ARG A 100 13.92 12.17 -9.89
C ARG A 100 12.78 12.34 -10.89
N SER A 101 13.05 12.12 -12.18
CA SER A 101 12.10 12.30 -13.28
C SER A 101 10.86 11.41 -13.15
N ASP A 102 11.00 10.26 -12.50
CA ASP A 102 9.96 9.23 -12.35
C ASP A 102 9.55 8.99 -10.89
N SER A 103 9.57 10.04 -10.06
CA SER A 103 9.24 9.96 -8.62
C SER A 103 7.86 9.32 -8.34
N SER A 104 6.84 9.59 -9.17
CA SER A 104 5.51 8.98 -9.00
C SER A 104 5.52 7.48 -9.35
N TYR A 105 6.33 7.07 -10.32
CA TYR A 105 6.47 5.66 -10.65
C TYR A 105 7.19 4.91 -9.52
N TYR A 106 8.23 5.52 -8.95
CA TYR A 106 8.93 4.95 -7.81
C TYR A 106 8.00 4.78 -6.59
N LEU A 107 7.22 5.82 -6.23
CA LEU A 107 6.22 5.72 -5.17
C LEU A 107 5.23 4.57 -5.40
N GLN A 108 4.83 4.36 -6.65
CA GLN A 108 3.93 3.29 -7.02
C GLN A 108 4.58 1.92 -6.85
N CYS A 109 5.80 1.71 -7.33
CA CYS A 109 6.50 0.44 -7.22
C CYS A 109 6.81 0.06 -5.76
N GLU A 110 7.27 1.04 -4.98
CA GLU A 110 7.69 0.86 -3.58
C GLU A 110 6.55 1.04 -2.58
N ARG A 111 5.31 1.15 -3.08
CA ARG A 111 4.10 1.40 -2.29
C ARG A 111 3.96 0.53 -1.04
N PRO A 112 4.18 -0.81 -1.05
CA PRO A 112 4.00 -1.62 0.14
C PRO A 112 4.95 -1.22 1.27
N ARG A 113 6.20 -0.87 0.94
CA ARG A 113 7.21 -0.47 1.90
C ARG A 113 6.95 0.94 2.40
N ILE A 114 6.63 1.86 1.48
CA ILE A 114 6.30 3.25 1.83
C ILE A 114 5.09 3.30 2.75
N VAL A 115 4.02 2.55 2.48
CA VAL A 115 2.85 2.49 3.37
C VAL A 115 3.22 2.01 4.77
N GLN A 116 4.03 0.97 4.89
CA GLN A 116 4.54 0.48 6.17
C GLN A 116 5.44 1.47 6.90
N LEU A 117 6.15 2.32 6.18
CA LEU A 117 6.97 3.35 6.80
C LEU A 117 6.11 4.51 7.28
N ILE A 118 5.24 5.03 6.41
CA ILE A 118 4.55 6.30 6.66
C ILE A 118 3.28 6.18 7.50
N HIS A 119 2.72 4.97 7.68
CA HIS A 119 1.44 4.81 8.38
C HIS A 119 1.44 5.40 9.80
N ASN A 120 2.59 5.43 10.49
CA ASN A 120 2.72 6.05 11.81
C ASN A 120 3.02 7.56 11.77
N TYR A 121 3.35 8.11 10.60
CA TYR A 121 3.78 9.50 10.41
C TYR A 121 2.81 10.34 9.56
N ILE A 122 1.60 9.82 9.30
CA ILE A 122 0.61 10.48 8.41
C ILE A 122 0.30 11.92 8.81
N GLY A 123 0.17 12.21 10.11
CA GLY A 123 -0.09 13.57 10.57
C GLY A 123 1.02 14.55 10.18
N ALA A 124 2.28 14.15 10.37
CA ALA A 124 3.44 14.98 10.04
C ALA A 124 3.61 15.18 8.53
N LEU A 125 3.43 14.12 7.74
CA LEU A 125 3.47 14.18 6.28
C LEU A 125 2.41 15.11 5.71
N LEU A 126 1.16 15.01 6.19
CA LEU A 126 0.09 15.88 5.74
C LEU A 126 0.37 17.35 6.06
N GLN A 127 0.91 17.65 7.25
CA GLN A 127 1.27 19.02 7.59
C GLN A 127 2.37 19.56 6.66
N GLN A 128 3.45 18.81 6.45
CA GLN A 128 4.56 19.26 5.61
C GLN A 128 4.15 19.43 4.15
N LEU A 129 3.32 18.53 3.60
CA LEU A 129 2.80 18.67 2.25
C LEU A 129 1.85 19.87 2.10
N SER A 130 1.12 20.21 3.16
CA SER A 130 0.31 21.43 3.21
C SER A 130 1.19 22.67 3.18
N ASP A 131 2.26 22.69 3.97
CA ASP A 131 3.21 23.81 4.04
C ASP A 131 3.95 24.01 2.71
N CYS A 132 4.22 22.91 1.98
CA CYS A 132 4.75 22.95 0.62
C CYS A 132 3.72 23.31 -0.46
N GLY A 133 2.42 23.43 -0.11
CA GLY A 133 1.35 23.82 -1.03
C GLY A 133 0.85 22.72 -1.96
N TYR A 134 1.19 21.45 -1.72
CA TYR A 134 0.77 20.32 -2.57
C TYR A 134 -0.63 19.78 -2.21
N ILE A 135 -1.05 19.95 -0.96
CA ILE A 135 -2.36 19.51 -0.49
C ILE A 135 -3.10 20.63 0.25
N SER A 136 -4.41 20.61 0.15
CA SER A 136 -5.34 21.54 0.80
C SER A 136 -5.90 20.97 2.09
N GLU A 137 -6.41 21.84 2.96
CA GLU A 137 -7.08 21.45 4.21
C GLU A 137 -8.27 20.50 3.96
N CYS A 138 -9.01 20.68 2.87
CA CYS A 138 -10.09 19.77 2.48
C CYS A 138 -9.57 18.36 2.18
N GLU A 139 -8.47 18.25 1.44
CA GLU A 139 -7.83 16.96 1.13
C GLU A 139 -7.30 16.28 2.40
N ILE A 140 -6.69 17.05 3.31
CA ILE A 140 -6.24 16.56 4.62
C ILE A 140 -7.40 15.99 5.43
N ASN A 141 -8.52 16.73 5.53
CA ASN A 141 -9.70 16.29 6.28
C ASN A 141 -10.30 14.99 5.70
N ASN A 142 -10.32 14.86 4.37
CA ASN A 142 -10.77 13.64 3.71
C ASN A 142 -9.86 12.43 3.98
N ILE A 143 -8.54 12.64 4.08
CA ILE A 143 -7.58 11.57 4.40
C ILE A 143 -7.65 11.22 5.89
N GLN A 144 -7.82 12.20 6.77
CA GLN A 144 -7.74 11.99 8.22
C GLN A 144 -9.00 11.40 8.87
N LEU A 145 -10.07 11.14 8.09
CA LEU A 145 -11.33 10.60 8.62
C LEU A 145 -11.09 9.42 9.59
N PRO A 146 -11.78 9.40 10.76
CA PRO A 146 -11.51 8.43 11.83
C PRO A 146 -11.89 6.99 11.45
N ILE A 147 -12.65 6.83 10.37
CA ILE A 147 -13.04 5.53 9.81
C ILE A 147 -11.88 4.82 9.11
N PHE A 148 -10.76 5.49 8.84
CA PHE A 148 -9.63 4.89 8.14
C PHE A 148 -8.55 4.44 9.11
N SER A 149 -8.05 3.22 8.91
CA SER A 149 -6.84 2.75 9.58
C SER A 149 -5.62 3.58 9.13
N PRO A 150 -4.53 3.62 9.91
CA PRO A 150 -3.32 4.34 9.53
C PRO A 150 -2.79 3.96 8.13
N SER A 151 -2.80 2.67 7.79
CA SER A 151 -2.39 2.18 6.46
C SER A 151 -3.36 2.62 5.35
N GLN A 152 -4.66 2.67 5.63
CA GLN A 152 -5.65 3.20 4.69
C GLN A 152 -5.46 4.71 4.44
N LYS A 153 -5.07 5.47 5.47
CA LYS A 153 -4.72 6.90 5.32
C LYS A 153 -3.45 7.07 4.49
N ALA A 154 -2.43 6.24 4.73
CA ALA A 154 -1.20 6.22 3.94
C ALA A 154 -1.47 5.99 2.44
N ARG A 155 -2.29 4.99 2.10
CA ARG A 155 -2.66 4.74 0.70
C ARG A 155 -3.36 5.92 0.05
N ARG A 156 -4.36 6.48 0.73
CA ARG A 156 -5.08 7.66 0.25
C ARG A 156 -4.15 8.84 -0.02
N LEU A 157 -3.16 9.04 0.84
CA LEU A 157 -2.13 10.05 0.63
C LEU A 157 -1.33 9.75 -0.65
N LEU A 158 -0.83 8.53 -0.81
CA LEU A 158 -0.07 8.14 -2.02
C LEU A 158 -0.91 8.27 -3.30
N ASP A 159 -2.20 7.92 -3.25
CA ASP A 159 -3.12 8.06 -4.38
C ASP A 159 -3.33 9.53 -4.75
N LEU A 160 -3.51 10.40 -3.75
CA LEU A 160 -3.61 11.83 -3.97
C LEU A 160 -2.34 12.38 -4.62
N ILE A 161 -1.18 11.96 -4.14
CA ILE A 161 0.12 12.43 -4.63
C ILE A 161 0.37 11.94 -6.06
N GLN A 162 -0.03 10.71 -6.38
CA GLN A 162 0.02 10.19 -7.75
C GLN A 162 -0.78 11.08 -8.72
N LEU A 163 -1.93 11.61 -8.28
CA LEU A 163 -2.75 12.53 -9.08
C LEU A 163 -2.15 13.95 -9.19
N LYS A 164 -1.42 14.41 -8.18
CA LYS A 164 -0.72 15.70 -8.20
C LYS A 164 0.54 15.67 -9.08
N GLY A 165 1.12 14.50 -9.30
CA GLY A 165 2.23 14.26 -10.22
C GLY A 165 3.61 14.33 -9.57
N ASN A 166 4.65 14.29 -10.41
CA ASN A 166 6.04 14.02 -10.01
C ASN A 166 6.62 15.02 -9.01
N GLU A 167 6.24 16.30 -9.05
CA GLU A 167 6.75 17.29 -8.08
C GLU A 167 6.25 17.02 -6.66
N ALA A 168 4.96 16.68 -6.52
CA ALA A 168 4.40 16.29 -5.23
C ALA A 168 5.00 14.96 -4.76
N ALA A 169 5.19 14.01 -5.68
CA ALA A 169 5.85 12.75 -5.37
C ALA A 169 7.28 12.94 -4.87
N ARG A 170 8.05 13.82 -5.52
CA ARG A 170 9.41 14.16 -5.10
C ARG A 170 9.45 14.76 -3.70
N CYS A 171 8.51 15.67 -3.40
CA CYS A 171 8.39 16.24 -2.05
C CYS A 171 8.13 15.16 -0.99
N VAL A 172 7.25 14.19 -1.27
CA VAL A 172 7.00 13.05 -0.37
C VAL A 172 8.27 12.22 -0.14
N LEU A 173 9.01 11.91 -1.20
CA LEU A 173 10.27 11.15 -1.08
C LEU A 173 11.29 11.89 -0.21
N GLU A 174 11.41 13.22 -0.36
CA GLU A 174 12.30 14.05 0.45
C GLU A 174 11.88 14.08 1.93
N ILE A 175 10.58 14.19 2.20
CA ILE A 175 10.05 14.12 3.56
C ILE A 175 10.36 12.75 4.19
N ILE A 176 10.11 11.67 3.46
CA ILE A 176 10.36 10.31 3.92
C ILE A 176 11.85 10.10 4.25
N HIS A 177 12.74 10.53 3.36
CA HIS A 177 14.18 10.44 3.59
C HIS A 177 14.60 11.15 4.90
N ASN A 178 14.07 12.36 5.14
CA ASN A 178 14.37 13.10 6.36
C ASN A 178 13.79 12.42 7.62
N LEU A 179 12.65 11.75 7.51
CA LEU A 179 12.06 10.97 8.61
C LEU A 179 12.94 9.79 8.99
N GLU A 180 13.56 9.12 8.01
CA GLU A 180 14.49 8.02 8.29
C GLU A 180 15.79 8.50 8.91
N GLU A 181 16.41 9.55 8.37
CA GLU A 181 17.62 10.13 8.95
C GLU A 181 17.39 10.62 10.39
N GLY A 182 16.23 11.23 10.66
CA GLY A 182 15.83 11.65 12.01
C GLY A 182 15.56 10.47 12.96
N THR A 183 15.03 9.36 12.45
CA THR A 183 14.78 8.14 13.25
C THR A 183 16.08 7.41 13.59
N ILE A 184 17.04 7.36 12.65
CA ILE A 184 18.37 6.75 12.87
C ILE A 184 19.14 7.56 13.92
N ALA A 185 19.04 8.89 13.92
CA ALA A 185 19.71 9.73 14.92
C ALA A 185 19.24 9.46 16.36
N GLN A 186 17.98 9.04 16.58
CA GLN A 186 17.44 8.78 17.93
C GLN A 186 17.73 7.37 18.48
N VAL A 187 18.30 6.47 17.68
CA VAL A 187 18.67 5.10 18.12
C VAL A 187 20.14 5.04 18.58
N THR A 188 20.90 6.11 18.39
CA THR A 188 22.35 6.16 18.69
C THR A 188 22.75 6.88 19.98
N ASP A 189 21.79 7.24 20.85
CA ASP A 189 22.03 7.81 22.18
C ASP A 189 21.57 6.87 23.31
#